data_AF-A0A1H8VTN0-F1
#
_entry.id   AF-A0A1H8VTN0-F1
#
_cell.length_a   1.000
_cell.length_b   1.000
_cell.length_c   1.000
_cell.angle_alpha   90.00
_cell.angle_beta   90.00
_cell.angle_gamma   90.00
#
_symmetry.space_group_name_H-M   'P 1'
#
loop_
_entity.id
_entity.type
_entity.pdbx_description
1 polymer ?
#
loop_
_entity_poly.entity_id
_entity_poly.type
_entity_poly.pdbx_seq_one_letter_code
_entity_poly.pdbx_strand_id
1 'polypeptide(L)'
;MSPNNQNRQQQSIKLLRRHLAEGRFPISLREARLNAHMSLEDAAKAVGITVRTLKKWEENCAGTNIIALIKLCMQVYQIGINHVWWGDEADLHRVRAEHYAAEKQNRLNTSLAGRG
;
A
#
# COMPACT_ATOMS: atom_id res chain seq x y z
N MET A 1 -3.41 24.95 1.47
CA MET A 1 -3.38 23.57 2.01
C MET A 1 -3.50 23.64 3.53
N SER A 2 -4.43 22.92 4.15
CA SER A 2 -4.68 23.02 5.59
C SER A 2 -3.60 22.26 6.41
N PRO A 3 -2.98 22.85 7.44
CA PRO A 3 -1.82 22.30 8.15
C PRO A 3 -2.03 20.88 8.72
N ASN A 4 -3.29 20.53 9.02
CA ASN A 4 -3.66 19.24 9.61
C ASN A 4 -3.47 18.05 8.63
N ASN A 5 -3.48 18.30 7.32
CA ASN A 5 -3.37 17.23 6.31
C ASN A 5 -1.91 16.82 6.05
N GLN A 6 -0.99 17.79 6.08
CA GLN A 6 0.45 17.54 5.91
C GLN A 6 1.02 16.71 7.06
N ASN A 7 0.58 16.97 8.31
CA ASN A 7 1.05 16.21 9.47
C ASN A 7 0.62 14.73 9.41
N ARG A 8 -0.63 14.46 8.99
CA ARG A 8 -1.13 13.08 8.82
C ARG A 8 -0.37 12.32 7.73
N GLN A 9 -0.08 12.98 6.61
CA GLN A 9 0.69 12.37 5.52
C GLN A 9 2.14 12.07 5.93
N GLN A 10 2.78 12.97 6.69
CA GLN A 10 4.12 12.71 7.20
C GLN A 10 4.16 11.53 8.19
N GLN A 11 3.14 11.40 9.04
CA GLN A 11 3.02 10.27 9.97
C GLN A 11 2.80 8.95 9.23
N SER A 12 1.99 8.92 8.18
CA SER A 12 1.77 7.70 7.39
C SER A 12 3.05 7.27 6.68
N ILE A 13 3.77 8.18 6.02
CA ILE A 13 5.05 7.88 5.36
C ILE A 13 6.08 7.32 6.36
N LYS A 14 6.16 7.91 7.56
CA LYS A 14 7.05 7.43 8.63
C LYS A 14 6.70 5.99 9.05
N LEU A 15 5.42 5.68 9.17
CA LEU A 15 4.95 4.33 9.49
C LEU A 15 5.32 3.34 8.38
N LEU A 16 5.13 3.71 7.11
CA LEU A 16 5.47 2.86 5.99
C LEU A 16 6.97 2.55 5.92
N ARG A 17 7.83 3.56 6.11
CA ARG A 17 9.29 3.35 6.18
C ARG A 17 9.68 2.36 7.28
N ARG A 18 9.03 2.47 8.45
CA ARG A 18 9.23 1.52 9.55
C ARG A 18 8.83 0.09 9.17
N HIS A 19 7.69 -0.09 8.50
CA HIS A 19 7.25 -1.42 8.06
C HIS A 19 8.28 -2.06 7.12
N LEU A 20 8.76 -1.32 6.13
CA LEU A 20 9.75 -1.82 5.18
C LEU A 20 11.07 -2.19 5.88
N ALA A 21 11.55 -1.36 6.80
CA ALA A 21 12.74 -1.65 7.59
C ALA A 21 12.60 -2.90 8.49
N GLU A 22 11.38 -3.22 8.91
CA GLU A 22 11.03 -4.44 9.67
C GLU A 22 10.74 -5.65 8.75
N GLY A 23 10.97 -5.54 7.44
CA GLY A 23 10.70 -6.61 6.46
C GLY A 23 9.22 -6.82 6.16
N ARG A 24 8.35 -5.88 6.53
CA ARG A 24 6.91 -5.91 6.21
C ARG A 24 6.66 -5.07 4.96
N PHE A 25 6.15 -5.71 3.91
CA PHE A 25 5.92 -5.10 2.59
C PHE A 25 4.42 -4.96 2.29
N PRO A 26 3.73 -3.96 2.87
CA PRO A 26 2.29 -3.78 2.63
C PRO A 26 2.03 -3.40 1.18
N ILE A 27 1.00 -3.96 0.55
CA ILE A 27 0.60 -3.73 -0.85
C ILE A 27 -0.53 -2.70 -0.97
N SER A 28 -0.67 -2.05 -2.12
CA SER A 28 -1.83 -1.16 -2.36
C SER A 28 -3.12 -1.99 -2.48
N LEU A 29 -4.27 -1.33 -2.33
CA LEU A 29 -5.56 -1.99 -2.57
C LEU A 29 -5.72 -2.42 -4.03
N ARG A 30 -5.14 -1.67 -4.97
CA ARG A 30 -5.08 -2.05 -6.38
C ARG A 30 -4.23 -3.29 -6.59
N GLU A 31 -3.03 -3.34 -6.00
CA GLU A 31 -2.17 -4.51 -6.06
C GLU A 31 -2.87 -5.73 -5.49
N ALA A 32 -3.59 -5.59 -4.36
CA ALA A 32 -4.39 -6.66 -3.79
C ALA A 32 -5.45 -7.19 -4.78
N ARG A 33 -6.18 -6.29 -5.45
CA ARG A 33 -7.17 -6.67 -6.46
C ARG A 33 -6.55 -7.40 -7.65
N LEU A 34 -5.44 -6.87 -8.17
CA LEU A 34 -4.76 -7.44 -9.33
C LEU A 34 -4.16 -8.82 -9.00
N ASN A 35 -3.62 -8.99 -7.80
CA ASN A 35 -3.13 -10.28 -7.31
C ASN A 35 -4.26 -11.31 -7.12
N ALA A 36 -5.48 -10.84 -6.83
CA ALA A 36 -6.69 -11.67 -6.81
C ALA A 36 -7.28 -11.92 -8.21
N HIS A 37 -6.62 -11.45 -9.28
CA HIS A 37 -7.07 -11.55 -10.67
C HIS A 37 -8.48 -10.99 -10.93
N MET A 38 -8.84 -9.92 -10.22
CA MET A 38 -10.17 -9.32 -10.34
C MET A 38 -10.20 -8.02 -11.14
N SER A 39 -11.24 -7.87 -11.96
CA SER A 39 -11.60 -6.59 -12.57
C SER A 39 -12.09 -5.60 -11.50
N LEU A 40 -12.07 -4.32 -11.82
CA LEU A 40 -12.56 -3.28 -10.91
C LEU A 40 -14.09 -3.41 -10.71
N GLU A 41 -14.79 -3.81 -11.77
CA GLU A 41 -16.22 -4.07 -11.83
C GLU A 41 -16.64 -5.23 -10.93
N ASP A 42 -15.95 -6.37 -11.04
CA ASP A 42 -16.26 -7.57 -10.26
C ASP A 42 -15.98 -7.34 -8.78
N ALA A 43 -14.87 -6.68 -8.45
CA ALA A 43 -14.52 -6.37 -7.08
C ALA A 43 -15.52 -5.40 -6.44
N ALA A 44 -15.94 -4.35 -7.17
CA ALA A 44 -16.92 -3.38 -6.67
C ALA A 44 -18.30 -4.05 -6.46
N LYS A 45 -18.72 -4.89 -7.41
CA LYS A 45 -19.96 -5.67 -7.32
C LYS A 45 -19.96 -6.62 -6.13
N ALA A 46 -18.85 -7.32 -5.87
CA ALA A 46 -18.73 -8.30 -4.79
C ALA A 46 -19.00 -7.71 -3.39
N VAL A 47 -18.72 -6.43 -3.18
CA VAL A 47 -18.94 -5.74 -1.89
C VAL A 47 -20.06 -4.70 -1.92
N GLY A 48 -20.80 -4.62 -3.04
CA GLY A 48 -21.96 -3.72 -3.18
C GLY A 48 -21.61 -2.23 -3.22
N ILE A 49 -20.47 -1.86 -3.80
CA ILE A 49 -20.07 -0.46 -4.00
C ILE A 49 -19.99 -0.11 -5.48
N THR A 50 -19.94 1.19 -5.79
CA THR A 50 -19.73 1.62 -7.17
C THR A 50 -18.27 1.46 -7.58
N VAL A 51 -18.02 1.22 -8.87
CA VAL A 51 -16.67 1.21 -9.47
C VAL A 51 -15.91 2.51 -9.16
N ARG A 52 -16.61 3.65 -9.21
CA ARG A 52 -16.07 4.96 -8.85
C ARG A 52 -15.61 5.02 -7.38
N THR A 53 -16.37 4.42 -6.47
CA THR A 53 -16.01 4.33 -5.05
C THR A 53 -14.74 3.49 -4.89
N LEU A 54 -14.69 2.31 -5.50
CA LEU A 54 -13.52 1.45 -5.42
C LEU A 54 -12.27 2.11 -6.02
N LYS A 55 -12.41 2.79 -7.17
CA LYS A 55 -11.29 3.53 -7.78
C LYS A 55 -10.71 4.58 -6.84
N LYS A 56 -11.57 5.34 -6.13
CA LYS A 56 -11.10 6.31 -5.11
C LYS A 56 -10.39 5.63 -3.96
N TRP A 57 -10.85 4.45 -3.54
CA TRP A 57 -10.20 3.70 -2.46
C TRP A 57 -8.82 3.17 -2.86
N GLU A 58 -8.66 2.77 -4.12
CA GLU A 58 -7.35 2.39 -4.66
C GLU A 58 -6.37 3.55 -4.70
N GLU A 59 -6.83 4.76 -5.01
CA GLU A 59 -5.98 5.96 -5.00
C GLU A 59 -5.60 6.36 -3.57
N ASN A 60 -6.58 6.36 -2.67
CA ASN A 60 -6.38 6.67 -1.26
C ASN A 60 -7.40 5.96 -0.40
N CYS A 61 -6.91 5.02 0.41
CA CYS A 61 -7.74 4.21 1.29
C CYS A 61 -8.02 4.88 2.65
N ALA A 62 -7.58 6.13 2.85
CA ALA A 62 -7.85 6.87 4.08
C ALA A 62 -9.33 7.26 4.19
N GLY A 63 -9.96 6.91 5.32
CA GLY A 63 -11.35 7.30 5.60
C GLY A 63 -12.40 6.49 4.85
N THR A 64 -12.03 5.36 4.26
CA THR A 64 -12.97 4.44 3.61
C THR A 64 -13.87 3.74 4.62
N ASN A 65 -15.01 3.21 4.15
CA ASN A 65 -15.87 2.38 4.99
C ASN A 65 -15.12 1.10 5.41
N ILE A 66 -14.76 1.01 6.69
CA ILE A 66 -13.93 -0.07 7.21
C ILE A 66 -14.57 -1.46 7.06
N ILE A 67 -15.89 -1.56 7.16
CA ILE A 67 -16.61 -2.85 7.05
C ILE A 67 -16.50 -3.38 5.62
N ALA A 68 -16.76 -2.53 4.63
CA ALA A 68 -16.66 -2.91 3.23
C ALA A 68 -15.21 -3.17 2.81
N LEU A 69 -14.24 -2.43 3.37
CA LEU A 69 -12.82 -2.71 3.16
C LEU A 69 -12.40 -4.06 3.74
N ILE A 70 -12.83 -4.40 4.96
CA ILE A 70 -12.58 -5.73 5.56
C ILE A 70 -13.15 -6.84 4.68
N LYS A 71 -14.39 -6.70 4.20
CA LYS A 71 -15.01 -7.67 3.28
C LYS A 71 -14.20 -7.81 2.00
N LEU A 72 -13.80 -6.70 1.41
CA LEU A 72 -13.01 -6.68 0.18
C LEU A 72 -11.67 -7.43 0.38
N CYS A 73 -10.92 -7.11 1.44
CA CYS A 73 -9.65 -7.77 1.72
C CYS A 73 -9.81 -9.26 2.04
N MET A 74 -10.70 -9.61 2.97
CA MET A 74 -10.79 -10.97 3.51
C MET A 74 -11.60 -11.92 2.62
N GLN A 75 -12.70 -11.46 2.04
CA GLN A 75 -13.64 -12.32 1.31
C GLN A 75 -13.40 -12.30 -0.19
N VAL A 76 -12.93 -11.17 -0.73
CA VAL A 76 -12.77 -10.99 -2.17
C VAL A 76 -11.31 -11.20 -2.59
N TYR A 77 -10.37 -10.54 -1.91
CA TYR A 77 -8.94 -10.64 -2.24
C TYR A 77 -8.20 -11.73 -1.49
N GLN A 78 -8.83 -12.36 -0.49
CA GLN A 78 -8.25 -13.45 0.32
C GLN A 78 -6.92 -13.05 0.98
N ILE A 79 -6.81 -11.80 1.43
CA ILE A 79 -5.65 -11.27 2.16
C ILE A 79 -6.07 -10.69 3.52
N GLY A 80 -5.17 -10.81 4.49
CA GLY A 80 -5.34 -10.14 5.78
C GLY A 80 -5.26 -8.62 5.60
N ILE A 81 -6.12 -7.87 6.29
CA ILE A 81 -6.19 -6.40 6.17
C ILE A 81 -4.86 -5.70 6.54
N ASN A 82 -4.06 -6.35 7.40
CA ASN A 82 -2.74 -5.88 7.82
C ASN A 82 -1.67 -5.92 6.69
N HIS A 83 -1.97 -6.60 5.58
CA HIS A 83 -1.10 -6.62 4.40
C HIS A 83 -1.37 -5.46 3.44
N VAL A 84 -2.46 -4.72 3.63
CA VAL A 84 -2.83 -3.61 2.75
C VAL A 84 -2.33 -2.30 3.34
N TRP A 85 -1.83 -1.42 2.49
CA TRP A 85 -1.50 -0.05 2.82
C TRP A 85 -2.77 0.82 2.78
N TRP A 86 -3.08 1.49 3.89
CA TRP A 86 -4.34 2.24 4.02
C TRP A 86 -4.20 3.75 3.75
N GLY A 87 -3.08 4.14 3.15
CA GLY A 87 -2.80 5.53 2.78
C GLY A 87 -2.94 5.78 1.29
N ASP A 88 -2.24 6.80 0.84
CA ASP A 88 -2.10 7.16 -0.58
C ASP A 88 -1.21 6.14 -1.30
N GLU A 89 -1.66 5.67 -2.46
CA GLU A 89 -0.94 4.68 -3.28
C GLU A 89 0.37 5.25 -3.87
N ALA A 90 0.39 6.53 -4.25
CA ALA A 90 1.61 7.15 -4.77
C ALA A 90 2.70 7.26 -3.69
N ASP A 91 2.30 7.57 -2.44
CA ASP A 91 3.22 7.54 -1.30
C ASP A 91 3.80 6.13 -1.08
N LEU A 92 2.98 5.07 -1.25
CA LEU A 92 3.45 3.69 -1.15
C LEU A 92 4.54 3.38 -2.18
N HIS A 93 4.26 3.65 -3.45
CA HIS A 93 5.20 3.38 -4.54
C HIS A 93 6.49 4.17 -4.39
N ARG A 94 6.41 5.45 -4.01
CA ARG A 94 7.59 6.29 -3.77
C ARG A 94 8.47 5.71 -2.68
N VAL A 95 7.91 5.38 -1.51
CA VAL A 95 8.69 4.90 -0.36
C VAL A 95 9.26 3.50 -0.62
N ARG A 96 8.55 2.63 -1.34
CA ARG A 96 9.10 1.34 -1.79
C ARG A 96 10.27 1.52 -2.75
N ALA A 97 10.16 2.43 -3.72
CA ALA A 97 11.24 2.73 -4.65
C ALA A 97 12.49 3.26 -3.93
N GLU A 98 12.32 4.18 -2.97
CA GLU A 98 13.38 4.66 -2.08
C GLU A 98 14.06 3.50 -1.34
N HIS A 99 13.26 2.60 -0.76
CA HIS A 99 13.77 1.43 -0.02
C HIS A 99 14.60 0.49 -0.90
N TYR A 100 14.09 0.11 -2.07
CA TYR A 100 14.80 -0.80 -2.97
C TYR A 100 16.08 -0.18 -3.53
N ALA A 101 16.08 1.14 -3.80
CA ALA A 101 17.28 1.86 -4.19
C ALA A 101 18.36 1.82 -3.09
N ALA A 102 17.97 2.05 -1.83
CA ALA A 102 18.87 1.99 -0.68
C ALA A 102 19.42 0.57 -0.45
N GLU A 103 18.59 -0.46 -0.52
CA GLU A 103 19.03 -1.85 -0.39
C GLU A 103 20.02 -2.25 -1.50
N LYS A 104 19.74 -1.83 -2.74
CA LYS A 104 20.64 -2.09 -3.88
C LYS A 104 22.00 -1.43 -3.64
N GLN A 105 22.03 -0.18 -3.18
CA GLN A 105 23.28 0.52 -2.88
C GLN A 105 24.06 -0.16 -1.75
N ASN A 106 23.39 -0.60 -0.68
CA ASN A 106 24.03 -1.34 0.41
C ASN A 106 24.65 -2.66 -0.09
N ARG A 107 23.94 -3.43 -0.92
CA ARG A 107 24.47 -4.68 -1.50
C ARG A 107 25.73 -4.43 -2.33
N LEU A 108 25.75 -3.35 -3.12
CA LEU A 108 26.93 -2.96 -3.91
C LEU A 108 28.10 -2.58 -3.01
N ASN A 109 27.87 -1.76 -1.98
CA ASN A 109 28.92 -1.35 -1.04
C ASN A 109 29.52 -2.55 -0.28
N THR A 110 28.69 -3.47 0.21
CA THR A 110 29.16 -4.69 0.90
C THR A 110 29.95 -5.61 -0.04
N SER A 111 29.54 -5.71 -1.31
CA SER A 111 30.27 -6.49 -2.32
C SER A 111 31.64 -5.89 -2.67
N LEU A 112 31.81 -4.57 -2.54
CA LEU A 112 33.08 -3.89 -2.80
C LEU A 112 34.03 -3.97 -1.60
N ALA A 113 33.49 -3.94 -0.37
CA ALA A 113 34.27 -4.07 0.87
C ALA A 113 34.90 -5.46 1.07
N GLY A 114 34.29 -6.52 0.54
CA GLY A 114 34.82 -7.90 0.65
C GLY A 114 35.89 -8.28 -0.38
N ARG A 115 36.38 -7.32 -1.19
CA ARG A 115 37.45 -7.54 -2.20
C ARG A 115 38.80 -6.89 -1.83
N GLY A 116 38.92 -6.38 -0.60
CA GLY A 116 40.14 -5.77 -0.06
C GLY A 116 41.01 -6.74 0.74
#